data_AF-A0A9P6YWN3-F1
#
_entry.id   AF-A0A9P6YWN3-F1
#
_cell.length_a   1.000
_cell.length_b   1.000
_cell.length_c   1.000
_cell.angle_alpha   90.00
_cell.angle_beta   90.00
_cell.angle_gamma   90.00
#
_symmetry.space_group_name_H-M   'P 1'
#
loop_
_entity.id
_entity.type
_entity.pdbx_description
1 polymer ?
#
loop_
_entity_poly.entity_id
_entity_poly.type
_entity_poly.pdbx_seq_one_letter_code
_entity_poly.pdbx_strand_id
1 'polypeptide(L)'
;MQPSSTLRAVHKPLIRFLGPRASLWKDTPHHTGPHPLTPSNLVKQVAQAEVQQPVRKAAGSIEFGALPTKYQRSLISEAEMEAIESGGATIIF
;
A
#
# COMPACT_ATOMS: atom_id res chain seq x y z
N MET A 1 -0.85 -21.78 36.59
CA MET A 1 -1.96 -21.62 35.63
C MET A 1 -1.46 -22.08 34.28
N GLN A 2 -2.12 -23.06 33.66
CA GLN A 2 -1.75 -23.56 32.34
C GLN A 2 -2.30 -22.58 31.28
N PRO A 3 -1.47 -22.00 30.40
CA PRO A 3 -1.98 -21.16 29.33
C PRO A 3 -2.71 -22.02 28.29
N SER A 4 -3.99 -21.68 28.07
CA SER A 4 -4.90 -22.36 27.15
C SER A 4 -4.34 -22.37 25.72
N SER A 5 -4.12 -23.56 25.18
CA SER A 5 -3.69 -23.85 23.81
C SER A 5 -4.83 -23.66 22.79
N THR A 6 -5.52 -22.53 22.82
CA THR A 6 -6.72 -22.35 21.99
C THR A 6 -6.58 -21.18 21.02
N LEU A 7 -6.36 -21.55 19.75
CA LEU A 7 -6.81 -20.88 18.52
C LEU A 7 -6.07 -19.61 18.07
N ARG A 8 -4.81 -19.76 17.64
CA ARG A 8 -4.14 -18.77 16.76
C ARG A 8 -3.92 -19.30 15.34
N ALA A 9 -4.83 -20.13 14.86
CA ALA A 9 -4.84 -20.63 13.50
C ALA A 9 -6.16 -20.21 12.84
N VAL A 10 -6.21 -19.03 12.25
CA VAL A 10 -7.34 -18.68 11.36
C VAL A 10 -6.81 -18.20 10.01
N HIS A 11 -6.01 -17.15 9.90
CA HIS A 11 -5.53 -16.68 8.59
C HIS A 11 -4.00 -16.68 8.48
N LYS A 12 -3.44 -17.65 7.73
CA LYS A 12 -2.06 -17.57 7.22
C LYS A 12 -2.09 -16.67 5.97
N PRO A 13 -1.38 -15.53 5.93
CA PRO A 13 -1.32 -14.74 4.72
C PRO A 13 -0.63 -15.54 3.62
N LEU A 14 -1.27 -15.64 2.46
CA LEU A 14 -0.73 -16.38 1.31
C LEU A 14 0.51 -15.70 0.72
N ILE A 15 0.71 -14.41 0.99
CA ILE A 15 1.86 -13.62 0.53
C ILE A 15 2.79 -13.37 1.71
N ARG A 16 4.06 -13.75 1.55
CA ARG A 16 5.13 -13.43 2.50
C ARG A 16 5.81 -12.14 2.05
N PHE A 17 5.91 -11.16 2.94
CA PHE A 17 6.70 -9.97 2.66
C PHE A 17 8.19 -10.31 2.78
N LEU A 18 8.89 -10.33 1.64
CA LEU A 18 10.31 -10.71 1.56
C LEU A 18 11.27 -9.50 1.68
N GLY A 19 10.75 -8.30 1.93
CA GLY A 19 11.55 -7.06 1.98
C GLY A 19 11.61 -6.30 0.64
N PRO A 20 12.49 -5.29 0.54
CA PRO A 20 12.59 -4.43 -0.64
C PRO A 20 12.88 -5.23 -1.93
N ARG A 21 12.18 -4.89 -3.02
CA ARG A 21 12.37 -5.57 -4.31
C ARG A 21 13.80 -5.47 -4.83
N ALA A 22 14.50 -4.37 -4.53
CA ALA A 22 15.91 -4.18 -4.86
C ALA A 22 16.84 -5.21 -4.19
N SER A 23 16.46 -5.75 -3.03
CA SER A 23 17.24 -6.77 -2.32
C SER A 23 16.93 -8.19 -2.81
N LEU A 24 15.79 -8.38 -3.47
CA LEU A 24 15.33 -9.67 -3.99
C LEU A 24 15.75 -9.90 -5.44
N TRP A 25 15.80 -8.83 -6.23
CA TRP A 25 16.14 -8.87 -7.64
C TRP A 25 17.60 -8.46 -7.82
N LYS A 26 18.46 -9.47 -7.96
CA LYS A 26 19.90 -9.28 -8.20
C LYS A 26 20.22 -9.05 -9.67
N ASP A 27 19.35 -9.50 -10.56
CA ASP A 27 19.52 -9.36 -12.00
C ASP A 27 19.09 -7.97 -12.45
N THR A 28 19.98 -7.30 -13.18
CA THR A 28 19.64 -6.05 -13.85
C THR A 28 18.64 -6.36 -14.96
N PRO A 29 17.54 -5.58 -15.11
CA PRO A 29 16.60 -5.82 -16.20
C PRO A 29 17.33 -5.81 -17.55
N HIS A 30 16.98 -6.76 -18.43
CA HIS A 30 17.68 -7.00 -19.69
C HIS A 30 17.72 -5.80 -20.65
N HIS A 31 16.86 -4.79 -20.48
CA HIS A 31 16.95 -3.52 -21.17
C HIS A 31 16.34 -2.40 -20.31
N THR A 32 16.80 -1.17 -20.56
CA THR A 32 16.21 0.05 -20.00
C THR A 32 15.36 0.73 -21.08
N GLY A 33 14.09 1.03 -20.79
CA GLY A 33 13.16 1.64 -21.75
C GLY A 33 12.19 0.63 -22.39
N PRO A 34 11.48 1.02 -23.46
CA PRO A 34 10.53 0.15 -24.15
C PRO A 34 11.19 -1.17 -24.58
N HIS A 35 10.48 -2.29 -24.42
CA HIS A 35 10.98 -3.59 -24.88
C HIS A 35 11.26 -3.54 -26.39
N PRO A 36 12.34 -4.14 -26.91
CA PRO A 36 12.67 -4.06 -28.34
C PRO A 36 11.54 -4.53 -29.27
N LEU A 37 10.67 -5.42 -28.78
CA LEU A 37 9.47 -5.90 -29.49
C LEU A 37 8.22 -5.02 -29.31
N THR A 38 8.32 -3.84 -28.69
CA THR A 38 7.16 -2.95 -28.58
C THR A 38 6.76 -2.42 -29.97
N PRO A 39 5.51 -2.62 -30.42
CA PRO A 39 5.08 -2.11 -31.71
C PRO A 39 5.09 -0.57 -31.71
N SER A 40 5.58 0.01 -32.81
CA SER A 40 5.77 1.46 -32.97
C SER A 40 4.47 2.28 -32.92
N ASN A 41 3.31 1.64 -33.13
CA ASN A 41 1.99 2.28 -33.11
C ASN A 41 1.24 2.18 -31.77
N LEU A 42 1.91 1.81 -30.67
CA LEU A 42 1.27 1.65 -29.35
C LEU A 42 0.47 2.88 -28.89
N VAL A 43 0.98 4.08 -29.16
CA VAL A 43 0.33 5.35 -28.75
C VAL A 43 -1.08 5.51 -29.36
N LYS A 44 -1.36 4.88 -30.51
CA LYS A 44 -2.67 4.94 -31.16
C LYS A 44 -3.67 3.93 -30.59
N GLN A 45 -3.18 2.84 -29.99
CA GLN A 45 -4.00 1.72 -29.53
C GLN A 45 -4.14 1.65 -28.02
N VAL A 46 -3.27 2.34 -27.28
CA VAL A 46 -3.26 2.39 -25.82
C VAL A 46 -3.43 3.85 -25.41
N ALA A 47 -4.42 4.12 -24.57
CA ALA A 47 -4.63 5.46 -24.02
C ALA A 47 -3.39 5.89 -23.24
N GLN A 48 -2.74 6.96 -23.68
CA GLN A 48 -1.65 7.58 -22.95
C GLN A 48 -2.24 8.18 -21.68
N ALA A 49 -1.73 7.81 -20.51
CA ALA A 49 -2.15 8.43 -19.26
C ALA A 49 -1.81 9.93 -19.32
N GLU A 50 -2.84 10.80 -19.33
CA GLU A 50 -2.62 12.24 -19.22
C GLU A 50 -1.93 12.55 -17.90
N VAL A 51 -0.97 13.47 -17.95
CA VAL A 51 -0.41 14.09 -16.75
C VAL A 51 -1.59 14.78 -16.06
N GLN A 52 -2.02 14.23 -14.93
CA GLN A 52 -3.11 14.77 -14.12
C GLN A 52 -2.82 16.24 -13.83
N GLN A 53 -3.52 17.14 -14.51
CA GLN A 53 -3.57 18.54 -14.11
C GLN A 53 -4.19 18.63 -12.71
N PRO A 54 -3.80 19.60 -11.87
CA PRO A 54 -4.40 19.77 -10.56
C PRO A 54 -5.91 19.97 -10.75
N VAL A 55 -6.69 18.98 -10.30
CA VAL A 55 -8.15 18.98 -10.43
C VAL A 55 -8.67 20.20 -9.67
N ARG A 56 -9.22 21.18 -10.39
CA ARG A 56 -9.95 22.29 -9.77
C ARG A 56 -11.15 21.68 -9.04
N LYS A 57 -11.31 22.01 -7.76
CA LYS A 57 -12.39 21.49 -6.91
C LYS A 57 -13.73 21.66 -7.63
N ALA A 58 -14.36 20.55 -7.99
CA ALA A 58 -15.68 20.58 -8.60
C ALA A 58 -16.69 21.15 -7.61
N ALA A 59 -17.61 21.98 -8.10
CA ALA A 59 -18.75 22.43 -7.31
C ALA A 59 -19.54 21.19 -6.85
N GLY A 60 -19.59 20.95 -5.53
CA GLY A 60 -20.17 19.74 -4.94
C GLY A 60 -19.17 18.72 -4.36
N SER A 61 -17.86 19.01 -4.40
CA SER A 61 -16.88 18.21 -3.66
C SER A 61 -17.03 18.44 -2.14
N ILE A 62 -17.23 17.36 -1.39
CA ILE A 62 -17.29 17.39 0.07
C ILE A 62 -15.85 17.28 0.59
N GLU A 63 -15.41 18.29 1.33
CA GLU A 63 -14.12 18.24 2.02
C GLU A 63 -14.15 17.15 3.10
N PHE A 64 -13.08 16.36 3.21
CA PHE A 64 -13.02 15.26 4.19
C PHE A 64 -13.28 15.74 5.64
N GLY A 65 -12.88 16.97 5.98
CA GLY A 65 -13.14 17.57 7.30
C GLY A 65 -14.61 17.94 7.54
N ALA A 66 -15.41 18.09 6.48
CA ALA A 66 -16.85 18.36 6.58
C ALA A 66 -17.69 17.07 6.72
N LEU A 67 -17.06 15.89 6.61
CA LEU A 67 -17.76 14.62 6.81
C LEU A 67 -18.04 14.38 8.30
N PRO A 68 -19.16 13.70 8.63
CA PRO A 68 -19.40 13.22 9.98
C PRO A 68 -18.23 12.42 10.54
N THR A 69 -17.99 12.52 11.85
CA THR A 69 -16.85 11.88 12.55
C THR A 69 -16.67 10.39 12.25
N LYS A 70 -17.78 9.65 12.06
CA LYS A 70 -17.74 8.23 11.70
C LYS A 70 -17.10 7.91 10.35
N TYR A 71 -16.98 8.89 9.46
CA TYR A 71 -16.32 8.78 8.16
C TYR A 71 -14.96 9.49 8.11
N GLN A 72 -14.57 10.16 9.19
CA GLN A 72 -13.25 10.74 9.31
C GLN A 72 -12.26 9.63 9.69
N ARG A 73 -11.01 9.75 9.22
CA ARG A 73 -9.94 8.86 9.66
C ARG A 73 -9.66 9.10 11.14
N SER A 74 -9.61 8.03 11.93
CA SER A 74 -9.16 8.11 13.32
C SER A 74 -7.69 8.55 13.35
N LEU A 75 -7.37 9.47 14.26
CA LEU A 75 -5.98 9.80 14.56
C LEU A 75 -5.33 8.60 15.23
N ILE A 76 -4.11 8.26 14.82
CA ILE A 76 -3.32 7.20 15.44
C ILE A 76 -2.90 7.71 16.82
N SER A 77 -3.25 6.97 17.86
CA SER A 77 -2.81 7.26 19.23
C SER A 77 -1.32 6.96 19.42
N GLU A 78 -0.68 7.56 20.42
CA GLU A 78 0.74 7.32 20.72
C GLU A 78 1.04 5.83 20.96
N ALA A 79 0.13 5.13 21.66
CA ALA A 79 0.25 3.69 21.90
C ALA A 79 0.17 2.87 20.59
N GLU A 80 -0.69 3.27 19.65
CA GLU A 80 -0.76 2.63 18.35
C GLU A 80 0.46 2.95 17.48
N MET A 81 0.99 4.17 17.61
CA MET A 81 2.21 4.60 16.92
C MET A 81 3.41 3.77 17.38
N GLU A 82 3.59 3.63 18.70
CA GLU A 82 4.60 2.75 19.29
C GLU A 82 4.41 1.29 18.87
N ALA A 83 3.16 0.80 18.85
CA ALA A 83 2.86 -0.55 18.38
C ALA A 83 3.22 -0.74 16.90
N ILE A 84 2.98 0.25 16.02
CA ILE A 84 3.37 0.19 14.61
C ILE A 84 4.90 0.21 14.46
N GLU A 85 5.57 1.13 15.15
CA GLU A 85 7.04 1.31 15.09
C GLU A 85 7.79 0.10 15.64
N SER A 86 7.28 -0.49 16.71
CA SER A 86 7.84 -1.70 17.31
C SER A 86 7.46 -3.00 16.60
N GLY A 87 6.70 -2.91 15.50
CA GLY A 87 6.26 -4.07 14.71
C GLY A 87 5.18 -4.91 15.39
N GLY A 88 4.50 -4.37 16.40
CA GLY A 88 3.35 -4.96 17.08
C GLY A 88 3.68 -6.19 17.93
N ALA A 89 4.96 -6.48 18.14
CA ALA A 89 5.44 -7.76 18.68
C ALA A 89 6.26 -7.64 19.99
N THR A 90 6.48 -6.44 20.51
CA THR A 90 7.38 -6.18 21.65
C THR A 90 6.72 -6.22 23.03
N ILE A 91 5.38 -6.21 23.12
CA ILE A 91 4.69 -6.32 24.42
C ILE A 91 4.66 -7.80 24.81
N ILE A 92 5.66 -8.22 25.58
CA ILE A 92 5.81 -9.55 26.16
C ILE A 92 5.54 -9.40 27.66
N PHE A 93 4.34 -9.77 28.12
CA PHE A 93 4.02 -10.04 29.53
C PHE A 93 3.50 -11.47 29.65
#